data_AF-A0A3D1RQ22-F1
#
_entry.id   AF-A0A3D1RQ22-F1
#
_cell.length_a   1.000
_cell.length_b   1.000
_cell.length_c   1.000
_cell.angle_alpha   90.00
_cell.angle_beta   90.00
_cell.angle_gamma   90.00
#
_symmetry.space_group_name_H-M   'P 1'
#
loop_
_entity.id
_entity.type
_entity.pdbx_description
1 polymer ?
#
loop_
_entity_poly.entity_id
_entity_poly.type
_entity_poly.pdbx_seq_one_letter_code
_entity_poly.pdbx_strand_id
1 'polypeptide(L)'
;MEKKKLFCIKCDEKTDYVLKSIDIVHVIKGENITLKNIEIPHCSVCGEQLSDLDIEENHFEMALNKYRADKSLLMPVDIKKIREQYGLSQRAFARALGFAESTINRYELGALQDSTHNSILLLSKQPRNFLTIAMQNKEKLSENEIEQIYNKTKELDMEDRAQGLIERGMTVIENDAIKRLELMVIGLSKSIDNIEKLLNRVSVKQEPLVSNFTQFLGKPLKQPQEDEKASLWDTMAMYSSATENASRKERFRIGR
;
A
#
# COMPACT_ATOMS: atom_id res chain seq x y z
N MET A 1 -11.22 12.05 32.64
CA MET A 1 -9.79 11.69 32.68
C MET A 1 -9.08 12.81 33.41
N GLU A 2 -8.50 12.54 34.58
CA GLU A 2 -7.67 13.52 35.27
C GLU A 2 -6.48 13.88 34.38
N LYS A 3 -6.23 15.18 34.20
CA LYS A 3 -5.05 15.65 33.48
C LYS A 3 -3.82 15.30 34.30
N LYS A 4 -2.94 14.46 33.75
CA LYS A 4 -1.61 14.15 34.33
C LYS A 4 -0.88 15.47 34.57
N LYS A 5 -0.37 15.72 35.79
CA LYS A 5 0.50 16.87 36.07
C LYS A 5 1.96 16.47 35.89
N LEU A 6 2.75 17.32 35.27
CA LEU A 6 4.16 17.08 34.95
C LEU A 6 5.07 17.99 35.78
N PHE A 7 6.24 17.49 36.14
CA PHE A 7 7.20 18.24 36.93
C PHE A 7 7.94 19.26 36.06
N CYS A 8 7.95 20.52 36.47
CA CYS A 8 8.66 21.60 35.77
C CYS A 8 9.95 21.96 36.51
N ILE A 9 11.10 21.78 35.87
CA ILE A 9 12.43 22.08 36.45
C ILE A 9 12.58 23.58 36.78
N LYS A 10 11.95 24.47 36.00
CA LYS A 10 12.01 25.92 36.25
C LYS A 10 11.10 26.39 37.39
N CYS A 11 9.96 25.75 37.60
CA CYS A 11 9.03 26.10 38.67
C CYS A 11 9.26 25.29 39.95
N ASP A 12 10.05 24.21 39.86
CA ASP A 12 10.34 23.25 40.93
C ASP A 12 9.07 22.60 41.52
N GLU A 13 8.02 22.46 40.71
CA GLU A 13 6.73 21.89 41.14
C GLU A 13 6.00 21.15 40.01
N LYS A 14 4.96 20.40 40.37
CA LYS A 14 4.08 19.71 39.42
C LYS A 14 3.03 20.68 38.89
N THR A 15 3.07 20.94 37.59
CA THR A 15 2.22 21.91 36.91
C THR A 15 1.31 21.24 35.88
N ASP A 16 0.22 21.92 35.54
CA ASP A 16 -0.55 21.60 34.34
C ASP A 16 0.26 22.00 33.09
N TYR A 17 -0.01 21.35 31.96
CA TYR A 17 0.73 21.59 30.72
C TYR A 17 -0.18 21.92 29.54
N VAL A 18 0.43 22.53 28.53
CA VAL A 18 -0.17 22.82 27.21
C VAL A 18 0.68 22.14 26.15
N LEU A 19 0.04 21.45 25.21
CA LEU A 19 0.73 20.82 24.08
C LEU A 19 1.07 21.87 23.02
N LYS A 20 2.32 21.87 22.56
CA LYS A 20 2.76 22.69 21.42
C LYS A 20 3.33 21.77 20.35
N SER A 21 2.92 21.96 19.10
CA SER A 21 3.46 21.22 17.96
C SER A 21 4.79 21.81 17.52
N ILE A 22 5.85 21.02 17.56
CA ILE A 22 7.19 21.40 17.12
C ILE A 22 7.85 20.29 16.29
N ASP A 23 8.84 20.64 15.48
CA ASP A 23 9.65 19.69 14.74
C ASP A 23 10.78 19.16 15.63
N ILE A 24 10.92 17.84 15.71
CA ILE A 24 11.96 17.18 16.52
C ILE A 24 12.87 16.34 15.65
N VAL A 25 14.12 16.19 16.07
CA VAL A 25 15.13 15.40 15.37
C VAL A 25 15.67 14.33 16.31
N HIS A 26 15.62 13.09 15.85
CA HIS A 26 16.26 11.95 16.52
C HIS A 26 17.44 11.45 15.69
N VAL A 27 18.55 11.08 16.35
CA VAL A 27 19.69 10.46 15.69
C VAL A 27 19.55 8.94 15.79
N ILE A 28 19.35 8.26 14.66
CA ILE A 28 19.18 6.80 14.60
C ILE A 28 20.28 6.23 13.69
N LYS A 29 21.14 5.36 14.24
CA LYS A 29 22.31 4.80 13.54
C LYS A 29 23.19 5.85 12.83
N GLY A 30 23.32 7.04 13.43
CA GLY A 30 24.11 8.15 12.88
C GLY A 30 23.39 9.02 11.85
N GLU A 31 22.11 8.76 11.58
CA GLU A 31 21.29 9.53 10.64
C GLU A 31 20.25 10.39 11.38
N ASN A 32 20.04 11.61 10.92
CA ASN A 32 19.04 12.53 11.48
C ASN A 32 17.66 12.20 10.91
N ILE A 33 16.74 11.83 11.79
CA ILE A 33 15.34 11.56 11.48
C ILE A 33 14.48 12.68 12.05
N THR A 34 13.97 13.52 11.14
CA THR A 34 13.09 14.64 11.49
C THR A 34 11.63 14.18 11.52
N LEU A 35 10.97 14.39 12.66
CA LEU A 35 9.53 14.27 12.81
C LEU A 35 8.93 15.68 12.86
N LYS A 36 7.86 15.90 12.09
CA LYS A 36 7.23 17.22 11.94
C LYS A 36 5.95 17.31 12.75
N ASN A 37 5.65 18.50 13.27
CA ASN A 37 4.41 18.83 13.98
C ASN A 37 4.10 17.88 15.15
N ILE A 38 5.11 17.56 15.96
CA ILE A 38 4.97 16.65 17.10
C ILE A 38 4.54 17.42 18.35
N GLU A 39 3.52 16.92 19.05
CA GLU A 39 2.99 17.55 20.26
C GLU A 39 3.89 17.32 21.46
N ILE A 40 4.39 18.40 22.05
CA ILE A 40 5.27 18.35 23.23
C ILE A 40 4.65 19.15 24.38
N PRO A 41 4.61 18.59 25.60
CA PRO A 41 4.06 19.28 26.74
C PRO A 41 4.97 20.43 27.17
N HIS A 42 4.37 21.60 27.39
CA HIS A 42 5.03 22.78 27.94
C HIS A 42 4.31 23.25 29.20
N CYS A 43 5.06 23.73 30.18
CA CYS A 43 4.54 24.27 31.43
C CYS A 43 3.54 25.40 31.16
N SER A 44 2.36 25.31 31.77
CA SER A 44 1.33 26.35 31.67
C SER A 44 1.73 27.67 32.34
N VAL A 45 2.66 27.62 33.30
CA VAL A 45 3.10 28.78 34.10
C VAL A 45 4.28 29.50 33.44
N CYS A 46 5.40 28.79 33.22
CA CYS A 46 6.64 29.41 32.72
C CYS A 46 6.93 29.13 31.24
N GLY A 47 6.14 28.26 30.59
CA GLY A 47 6.30 27.92 29.18
C GLY A 47 7.44 26.96 28.85
N GLU A 48 8.17 26.44 29.85
CA GLU A 48 9.28 25.48 29.66
C GLU A 48 8.81 24.14 29.09
N GLN A 49 9.58 23.51 28.20
CA GLN A 49 9.31 22.15 27.75
C GLN A 49 9.39 21.18 28.94
N LEU A 50 8.40 20.30 29.02
CA LEU A 50 8.33 19.26 30.04
C LEU A 50 8.68 17.91 29.44
N SER A 51 9.27 17.05 30.26
CA SER A 51 9.55 15.66 29.90
C SER A 51 8.44 14.76 30.43
N ASP A 52 7.97 13.88 29.57
CA ASP A 52 7.03 12.82 29.91
C ASP A 52 7.48 11.54 29.20
N LEU A 53 7.75 10.49 29.99
CA LEU A 53 8.32 9.25 29.46
C LEU A 53 7.43 8.61 28.41
N ASP A 54 6.11 8.60 28.60
CA ASP A 54 5.17 7.96 27.67
C ASP A 54 5.17 8.70 26.31
N ILE A 55 5.20 10.03 26.35
CA ILE A 55 5.27 10.88 25.14
C ILE A 55 6.63 10.73 24.45
N GLU A 56 7.74 10.75 25.20
CA GLU A 56 9.09 10.60 24.65
C GLU A 56 9.31 9.23 24.02
N GLU A 57 8.83 8.14 24.65
CA GLU A 57 8.88 6.79 24.10
C GLU A 57 8.09 6.69 22.79
N ASN A 58 6.89 7.28 22.73
CA ASN A 58 6.08 7.32 21.51
C ASN A 58 6.80 8.08 20.38
N HIS A 59 7.41 9.24 20.68
CA HIS A 59 8.17 10.00 19.68
C HIS A 59 9.38 9.20 19.16
N PHE A 60 10.06 8.49 20.05
CA PHE A 60 11.17 7.64 19.66
C PHE A 60 10.70 6.47 18.77
N GLU A 61 9.57 5.83 19.09
CA GLU A 61 8.98 4.79 18.24
C GLU A 61 8.60 5.33 16.85
N MET A 62 8.00 6.52 16.78
CA MET A 62 7.70 7.21 15.51
C MET A 62 8.97 7.42 14.68
N ALA A 63 10.06 7.84 15.31
CA ALA A 63 11.35 8.03 14.64
C ALA A 63 11.92 6.70 14.13
N LEU A 64 11.85 5.63 14.91
CA LEU A 64 12.25 4.28 14.48
C LEU A 64 11.42 3.79 13.28
N ASN A 65 10.11 4.01 13.28
CA ASN A 65 9.23 3.63 12.19
C ASN A 65 9.50 4.46 10.93
N LYS A 66 9.78 5.76 11.06
CA LYS A 66 10.24 6.59 9.95
C LYS A 66 11.56 6.07 9.38
N TYR A 67 12.54 5.77 10.24
CA TYR A 67 13.80 5.17 9.82
C TYR A 67 13.60 3.85 9.06
N ARG A 68 12.70 2.98 9.54
CA ARG A 68 12.37 1.73 8.84
C ARG A 68 11.81 1.98 7.45
N ALA A 69 10.87 2.91 7.32
CA ALA A 69 10.29 3.26 6.02
C ALA A 69 11.36 3.78 5.06
N ASP A 70 12.20 4.70 5.53
CA ASP A 70 13.27 5.32 4.73
C ASP A 70 14.32 4.27 4.28
N LYS A 71 14.55 3.21 5.07
CA LYS A 71 15.49 2.11 4.77
C LYS A 71 14.84 0.84 4.21
N SER A 72 13.54 0.86 3.92
CA SER A 72 12.79 -0.33 3.47
C SER A 72 12.95 -1.56 4.40
N LEU A 73 12.99 -1.29 5.71
CA LEU A 73 13.02 -2.31 6.75
C LEU A 73 11.59 -2.72 7.12
N LEU A 74 11.39 -4.00 7.42
CA LEU A 74 10.12 -4.54 7.91
C LEU A 74 9.69 -3.89 9.23
N MET A 75 8.39 -3.63 9.36
CA MET A 75 7.80 -3.22 10.63
C MET A 75 7.65 -4.43 11.57
N PRO A 76 7.62 -4.22 12.90
CA PRO A 76 7.45 -5.30 13.86
C PRO A 76 6.20 -6.17 13.59
N VAL A 77 5.10 -5.52 13.21
CA VAL A 77 3.85 -6.18 12.82
C VAL A 77 4.00 -7.05 11.57
N ASP A 78 4.83 -6.64 10.60
CA ASP A 78 5.05 -7.42 9.39
C ASP A 78 5.89 -8.66 9.68
N ILE A 79 6.92 -8.53 10.53
CA ILE A 79 7.73 -9.66 10.99
C ILE A 79 6.85 -10.69 11.70
N LYS A 80 5.97 -10.22 12.59
CA LYS A 80 5.00 -11.05 13.28
C LYS A 80 4.07 -11.78 12.30
N LYS A 81 3.51 -11.10 11.30
CA LYS A 81 2.66 -11.71 10.26
C LYS A 81 3.40 -12.79 9.47
N ILE A 82 4.65 -12.52 9.07
CA ILE A 82 5.48 -13.50 8.35
C ILE A 82 5.71 -14.75 9.19
N ARG A 83 5.90 -14.61 10.51
CA ARG A 83 6.02 -15.76 11.40
C ARG A 83 4.70 -16.51 11.53
N GLU A 84 3.61 -15.78 11.76
CA GLU A 84 2.30 -16.33 12.05
C GLU A 84 1.70 -17.09 10.86
N GLN A 85 2.04 -16.74 9.62
CA GLN A 85 1.62 -17.49 8.44
C GLN A 85 2.08 -18.96 8.49
N TYR A 86 3.19 -19.25 9.19
CA TYR A 86 3.73 -20.60 9.39
C TYR A 86 3.27 -21.25 10.70
N GLY A 87 2.49 -20.54 11.54
CA GLY A 87 2.01 -21.01 12.83
C GLY A 87 3.11 -21.21 13.89
N LEU A 88 4.29 -20.60 13.70
CA LEU A 88 5.45 -20.86 14.55
C LEU A 88 5.51 -19.91 15.76
N SER A 89 6.07 -20.41 16.87
CA SER A 89 6.50 -19.56 17.99
C SER A 89 7.70 -18.69 17.58
N GLN A 90 7.94 -17.59 18.31
CA GLN A 90 9.09 -16.72 18.05
C GLN A 90 10.43 -17.48 18.08
N ARG A 91 10.59 -18.43 19.03
CA ARG A 91 11.79 -19.26 19.15
C ARG A 91 11.94 -20.24 17.99
N ALA A 92 10.86 -20.94 17.64
CA ALA A 92 10.86 -21.88 16.52
C ALA A 92 11.18 -21.18 15.19
N PHE A 93 10.59 -20.01 14.96
CA PHE A 93 10.86 -19.21 13.77
C PHE A 93 12.31 -18.68 13.74
N ALA A 94 12.84 -18.22 14.87
CA ALA A 94 14.24 -17.82 14.97
C ALA A 94 15.19 -18.99 14.62
N ARG A 95 14.95 -20.18 15.18
CA ARG A 95 15.74 -21.39 14.87
C ARG A 95 15.65 -21.78 13.40
N ALA A 96 14.45 -21.72 12.81
CA ALA A 96 14.23 -22.01 11.39
C ALA A 96 15.01 -21.05 10.47
N LEU A 97 15.11 -19.77 10.83
CA LEU A 97 15.90 -18.77 10.08
C LEU A 97 17.41 -18.81 10.38
N GLY A 98 17.83 -19.63 11.35
CA GLY A 98 19.22 -19.68 11.80
C GLY A 98 19.64 -18.53 12.72
N PHE A 99 18.68 -17.79 13.28
CA PHE A 99 18.92 -16.69 14.20
C PHE A 99 19.07 -17.18 15.65
N ALA A 100 19.62 -16.32 16.51
CA ALA A 100 19.50 -16.51 17.96
C ALA A 100 18.02 -16.39 18.40
N GLU A 101 17.60 -17.17 19.39
CA GLU A 101 16.18 -17.26 19.77
C GLU A 101 15.56 -15.94 20.24
N SER A 102 16.37 -15.03 20.79
CA SER A 102 15.90 -13.71 21.24
C SER A 102 15.73 -12.69 20.12
N THR A 103 16.27 -12.96 18.91
CA THR A 103 16.32 -12.01 17.81
C THR A 103 14.92 -11.65 17.31
N ILE A 104 14.06 -12.65 17.07
CA ILE A 104 12.70 -12.43 16.56
C ILE A 104 11.85 -11.66 17.59
N ASN A 105 11.92 -12.04 18.87
CA ASN A 105 11.21 -11.32 19.93
C ASN A 105 11.61 -9.84 19.95
N ARG A 106 12.91 -9.54 19.84
CA ARG A 106 13.42 -8.17 19.84
C ARG A 106 12.88 -7.35 18.67
N TYR A 107 12.82 -7.95 17.47
CA TYR A 107 12.31 -7.26 16.29
C TYR A 107 10.79 -7.08 16.32
N GLU A 108 10.05 -8.08 16.82
CA GLU A 108 8.61 -7.96 17.06
C GLU A 108 8.26 -6.95 18.16
N LEU A 109 9.20 -6.64 19.06
CA LEU A 109 9.10 -5.58 20.07
C LEU A 109 9.62 -4.21 19.60
N GLY A 110 9.97 -4.04 18.33
CA GLY A 110 10.33 -2.72 17.80
C GLY A 110 11.82 -2.39 17.80
N ALA A 111 12.73 -3.34 18.00
CA ALA A 111 14.13 -3.10 17.69
C ALA A 111 14.39 -3.05 16.18
N LEU A 112 15.45 -2.35 15.79
CA LEU A 112 15.90 -2.30 14.39
C LEU A 112 16.71 -3.54 14.04
N GLN A 113 16.31 -4.17 12.96
CA GLN A 113 17.07 -5.21 12.28
C GLN A 113 18.26 -4.63 11.52
N ASP A 114 19.28 -5.47 11.32
CA ASP A 114 20.31 -5.22 10.31
C ASP A 114 19.83 -5.67 8.92
N SER A 115 20.61 -5.31 7.90
CA SER A 115 20.28 -5.58 6.50
C SER A 115 20.22 -7.07 6.18
N THR A 116 21.09 -7.89 6.79
CA THR A 116 21.15 -9.33 6.56
C THR A 116 19.91 -10.01 7.12
N HIS A 117 19.57 -9.73 8.38
CA HIS A 117 18.35 -10.25 9.00
C HIS A 117 17.10 -9.76 8.27
N ASN A 118 17.05 -8.49 7.86
CA ASN A 118 15.92 -7.96 7.08
C ASN A 118 15.74 -8.71 5.75
N SER A 119 16.84 -9.02 5.06
CA SER A 119 16.81 -9.72 3.78
C SER A 119 16.30 -11.16 3.95
N ILE A 120 16.75 -11.86 4.98
CA ILE A 120 16.29 -13.21 5.31
C ILE A 120 14.79 -13.21 5.67
N LEU A 121 14.34 -12.22 6.46
CA LEU A 121 12.93 -12.04 6.80
C LEU A 121 12.06 -11.71 5.57
N LEU A 122 12.58 -10.91 4.64
CA LEU A 122 11.89 -10.62 3.38
C LEU A 122 11.78 -11.86 2.50
N LEU A 123 12.86 -12.64 2.38
CA LEU A 123 12.85 -13.89 1.62
C LEU A 123 11.89 -14.91 2.23
N SER A 124 11.79 -14.97 3.55
CA SER A 124 10.89 -15.88 4.26
C SER A 124 9.41 -15.49 4.14
N LYS A 125 9.07 -14.36 3.51
CA LYS A 125 7.69 -14.13 3.05
C LYS A 125 7.21 -15.21 2.10
N GLN A 126 8.11 -15.72 1.24
CA GLN A 126 7.74 -16.75 0.27
C GLN A 126 7.91 -18.15 0.86
N PRO A 127 6.86 -19.00 0.88
CA PRO A 127 6.91 -20.33 1.50
C PRO A 127 8.04 -21.22 1.01
N ARG A 128 8.35 -21.21 -0.29
CA ARG A 128 9.46 -22.01 -0.87
C ARG A 128 10.83 -21.58 -0.33
N ASN A 129 11.05 -20.28 -0.23
CA ASN A 129 12.31 -19.74 0.29
C ASN A 129 12.43 -20.06 1.78
N PHE A 130 11.35 -19.86 2.54
CA PHE A 130 11.32 -20.19 3.96
C PHE A 130 11.61 -21.67 4.20
N LEU A 131 10.97 -22.58 3.44
CA LEU A 131 11.23 -24.02 3.53
C LEU A 131 12.72 -24.33 3.28
N THR A 132 13.30 -23.73 2.25
CA THR A 132 14.72 -23.93 1.92
C THR A 132 15.63 -23.50 3.07
N ILE A 133 15.39 -22.31 3.63
CA ILE A 133 16.16 -21.78 4.77
C ILE A 133 15.97 -22.65 6.02
N ALA A 134 14.74 -23.06 6.30
CA ALA A 134 14.43 -23.91 7.45
C ALA A 134 15.11 -25.28 7.35
N MET A 135 15.14 -25.89 6.16
CA MET A 135 15.78 -27.19 5.95
C MET A 135 17.31 -27.12 6.08
N GLN A 136 17.94 -25.98 5.78
CA GLN A 136 19.35 -25.75 6.07
C GLN A 136 19.64 -25.71 7.57
N ASN A 137 18.65 -25.36 8.39
CA ASN A 137 18.75 -25.29 9.85
C ASN A 137 18.03 -26.46 10.56
N LYS A 138 17.69 -27.54 9.84
CA LYS A 138 16.86 -28.64 10.37
C LYS A 138 17.38 -29.27 11.66
N GLU A 139 18.69 -29.28 11.87
CA GLU A 139 19.32 -29.86 13.07
C GLU A 139 18.97 -29.08 14.35
N LYS A 140 18.54 -27.82 14.20
CA LYS A 140 18.08 -26.97 15.30
C LYS A 140 16.58 -27.10 15.53
N LEU A 141 15.85 -27.87 14.73
CA LEU A 141 14.39 -27.99 14.78
C LEU A 141 14.00 -29.37 15.31
N SER A 142 12.88 -29.42 16.06
CA SER A 142 12.26 -30.68 16.43
C SER A 142 11.51 -31.30 15.24
N GLU A 143 11.26 -32.61 15.29
CA GLU A 143 10.52 -33.32 14.24
C GLU A 143 9.14 -32.69 13.98
N ASN A 144 8.42 -32.32 15.05
CA ASN A 144 7.13 -31.66 14.95
C ASN A 144 7.22 -30.28 14.27
N GLU A 145 8.27 -29.49 14.56
CA GLU A 145 8.47 -28.20 13.89
C GLU A 145 8.80 -28.38 12.39
N ILE A 146 9.59 -29.39 12.05
CA ILE A 146 9.90 -29.73 10.65
C ILE A 146 8.63 -30.13 9.90
N GLU A 147 7.81 -31.01 10.49
CA GLU A 147 6.54 -31.44 9.91
C GLU A 147 5.57 -30.26 9.74
N GLN A 148 5.43 -29.42 10.77
CA GLN A 148 4.60 -28.22 10.72
C GLN A 148 5.05 -27.28 9.59
N ILE A 149 6.36 -27.00 9.48
CA ILE A 149 6.91 -26.14 8.43
C ILE A 149 6.64 -26.74 7.05
N TYR A 150 6.87 -28.04 6.87
CA TYR A 150 6.65 -28.70 5.59
C TYR A 150 5.18 -28.65 5.17
N ASN A 151 4.27 -29.01 6.08
CA ASN A 151 2.84 -29.00 5.81
C ASN A 151 2.34 -27.58 5.49
N LYS A 152 2.73 -26.60 6.31
CA LYS A 152 2.24 -25.23 6.13
C LYS A 152 2.81 -24.56 4.88
N THR A 153 4.09 -24.78 4.57
CA THR A 153 4.69 -24.23 3.34
C THR A 153 4.09 -24.87 2.09
N LYS A 154 3.77 -26.17 2.13
CA LYS A 154 3.11 -26.87 1.02
C LYS A 154 1.68 -26.37 0.80
N GLU A 155 0.92 -26.18 1.87
CA GLU A 155 -0.43 -25.60 1.83
C GLU A 155 -0.40 -24.22 1.15
N LEU A 156 0.45 -23.31 1.62
CA LEU A 156 0.59 -21.96 1.08
C LEU A 156 1.08 -21.95 -0.39
N ASP A 157 2.00 -22.85 -0.75
CA ASP A 157 2.49 -22.99 -2.14
C ASP A 157 1.40 -23.49 -3.10
N MET A 158 0.47 -24.31 -2.62
CA MET A 158 -0.68 -24.77 -3.41
C MET A 158 -1.72 -23.65 -3.60
N GLU A 159 -1.99 -22.89 -2.55
CA GLU A 159 -2.89 -21.72 -2.60
C GLU A 159 -2.38 -20.66 -3.59
N ASP A 160 -1.09 -20.30 -3.51
CA ASP A 160 -0.44 -19.34 -4.42
C ASP A 160 -0.52 -19.81 -5.88
N ARG A 161 -0.28 -21.11 -6.14
CA ARG A 161 -0.43 -21.68 -7.48
C ARG A 161 -1.88 -21.64 -7.97
N ALA A 162 -2.85 -21.98 -7.12
CA ALA A 162 -4.26 -21.98 -7.49
C ALA A 162 -4.72 -20.56 -7.84
N GLN A 163 -4.34 -19.57 -7.03
CA GLN A 163 -4.65 -18.16 -7.27
C GLN A 163 -3.99 -17.65 -8.55
N GLY A 164 -2.72 -17.98 -8.79
CA GLY A 164 -2.03 -17.63 -10.04
C GLY A 164 -2.63 -18.31 -11.28
N LEU A 165 -3.29 -19.46 -11.16
CA LEU A 165 -4.05 -20.07 -12.25
C LEU A 165 -5.37 -19.33 -12.50
N ILE A 166 -6.06 -18.90 -11.44
CA ILE A 166 -7.30 -18.12 -11.54
C ILE A 166 -7.03 -16.76 -12.21
N GLU A 167 -6.00 -16.03 -11.79
CA GLU A 167 -5.61 -14.76 -12.39
C GLU A 167 -5.24 -14.90 -13.87
N ARG A 168 -4.46 -15.93 -14.22
CA ARG A 168 -4.14 -16.24 -15.61
C ARG A 168 -5.37 -16.64 -16.41
N GLY A 169 -6.31 -17.38 -15.84
CA GLY A 169 -7.58 -17.71 -16.47
C GLY A 169 -8.45 -16.47 -16.73
N MET A 170 -8.54 -15.57 -15.74
CA MET A 170 -9.32 -14.33 -15.82
C MET A 170 -8.77 -13.38 -16.90
N THR A 171 -7.46 -13.21 -16.96
CA THR A 171 -6.81 -12.39 -18.01
C THR A 171 -7.01 -12.94 -19.42
N VAL A 172 -7.06 -14.27 -19.61
CA VAL A 172 -7.38 -14.87 -20.91
C VAL A 172 -8.82 -14.56 -21.33
N ILE A 173 -9.77 -14.61 -20.39
CA ILE A 173 -11.18 -14.29 -20.65
C ILE A 173 -11.33 -12.80 -21.00
N GLU A 174 -10.71 -11.91 -20.23
CA GLU A 174 -10.71 -10.46 -20.50
C GLU A 174 -10.11 -10.15 -21.88
N ASN A 175 -8.98 -10.78 -22.23
CA ASN A 175 -8.35 -10.60 -23.53
C ASN A 175 -9.20 -11.13 -24.70
N ASP A 176 -9.94 -12.24 -24.55
CA ASP A 176 -10.86 -12.73 -25.59
C ASP A 176 -12.05 -11.76 -25.78
N ALA A 177 -12.61 -11.24 -24.68
CA ALA A 177 -13.68 -10.26 -24.72
C ALA A 177 -13.24 -8.95 -25.40
N ILE A 178 -12.06 -8.44 -25.07
CA ILE A 178 -11.47 -7.25 -25.71
C ILE A 178 -11.28 -7.49 -27.21
N LYS A 179 -10.73 -8.65 -27.60
CA LYS A 179 -10.48 -8.98 -29.01
C LYS A 179 -11.78 -9.06 -29.83
N ARG A 180 -12.88 -9.56 -29.23
CA ARG A 180 -14.20 -9.56 -29.88
C ARG A 180 -14.76 -8.15 -30.06
N LEU A 181 -14.59 -7.29 -29.06
CA LEU A 181 -14.99 -5.89 -29.14
C LEU A 181 -14.19 -5.14 -30.21
N GLU A 182 -12.87 -5.36 -30.31
CA GLU A 182 -12.03 -4.78 -31.36
C GLU A 182 -12.51 -5.18 -32.76
N LEU A 183 -12.83 -6.45 -32.97
CA LEU A 183 -13.38 -6.93 -34.25
C LEU A 183 -14.73 -6.29 -34.58
N MET A 184 -15.60 -6.08 -33.60
CA MET A 184 -16.85 -5.35 -33.78
C MET A 184 -16.61 -3.88 -34.18
N VAL A 185 -15.70 -3.20 -33.48
CA VAL A 185 -15.35 -1.79 -33.79
C VAL A 185 -14.80 -1.66 -35.21
N ILE A 186 -13.93 -2.58 -35.64
CA ILE A 186 -13.41 -2.63 -37.01
C ILE A 186 -14.56 -2.82 -38.02
N GLY A 187 -15.51 -3.71 -37.73
CA GLY A 187 -16.68 -3.93 -38.59
C GLY A 187 -17.59 -2.70 -38.71
N LEU A 188 -17.81 -2.00 -37.60
CA LEU A 188 -18.57 -0.75 -37.57
C LEU A 188 -17.86 0.36 -38.35
N SER A 189 -16.55 0.52 -38.19
CA SER A 189 -15.74 1.49 -38.96
C SER A 189 -15.86 1.27 -40.46
N LYS A 190 -15.75 0.02 -40.95
CA LYS A 190 -15.94 -0.30 -42.37
C LYS A 190 -17.35 0.04 -42.87
N SER A 191 -18.35 -0.15 -42.01
CA SER A 191 -19.75 0.18 -42.34
C SER A 191 -19.95 1.69 -42.45
N ILE A 192 -19.31 2.47 -41.56
CA ILE A 192 -19.27 3.94 -41.64
C ILE A 192 -18.61 4.39 -42.96
N ASP A 193 -17.43 3.85 -43.29
CA ASP A 193 -16.73 4.19 -44.55
C ASP A 193 -17.59 3.92 -45.80
N ASN A 194 -18.37 2.84 -45.77
CA ASN A 194 -19.29 2.50 -46.87
C ASN A 194 -20.47 3.47 -46.94
N ILE A 195 -21.03 3.87 -45.79
CA ILE A 195 -22.08 4.90 -45.73
C ILE A 195 -21.54 6.23 -46.26
N GLU A 196 -20.34 6.66 -45.85
CA GLU A 196 -19.71 7.88 -46.37
C GLU A 196 -19.51 7.83 -47.89
N LYS A 197 -19.04 6.70 -48.42
CA LYS A 197 -18.92 6.50 -49.87
C LYS A 197 -20.27 6.56 -50.58
N LEU A 198 -21.32 6.00 -49.99
CA LEU A 198 -22.68 6.05 -50.55
C LEU A 198 -23.25 7.47 -50.48
N LEU A 199 -23.08 8.17 -49.36
CA LEU A 199 -23.44 9.58 -49.21
C LEU A 199 -22.72 10.44 -50.25
N ASN A 200 -21.43 10.22 -50.49
CA ASN A 200 -20.66 10.92 -51.52
C ASN A 200 -21.14 10.61 -52.95
N ARG A 201 -21.67 9.40 -53.21
CA ARG A 201 -22.25 9.02 -54.52
C ARG A 201 -23.66 9.58 -54.72
N VAL A 202 -24.48 9.61 -53.67
CA VAL A 202 -25.82 10.21 -53.68
C VAL A 202 -25.74 11.75 -53.70
N SER A 203 -24.63 12.33 -53.22
CA SER A 203 -24.32 13.76 -53.33
C SER A 203 -23.95 14.22 -54.76
N VAL A 204 -23.97 13.35 -55.77
CA VAL A 204 -24.10 13.78 -57.17
C VAL A 204 -25.56 14.17 -57.41
N LYS A 205 -25.84 15.47 -57.14
CA LYS A 205 -27.11 16.21 -57.28
C LYS A 205 -27.94 16.42 -56.02
N GLN A 206 -27.35 16.81 -54.89
CA GLN A 206 -27.96 17.84 -54.03
C GLN A 206 -26.85 18.72 -53.41
N GLU A 207 -27.08 20.02 -53.45
CA GLU A 207 -26.27 21.11 -52.85
C GLU A 207 -25.80 20.77 -51.41
N PRO A 208 -24.69 21.37 -50.94
CA PRO A 208 -23.98 20.92 -49.75
C PRO A 208 -24.88 20.82 -48.51
N LEU A 209 -24.99 19.62 -47.95
CA LEU A 209 -25.68 19.28 -46.69
C LEU A 209 -25.15 20.00 -45.44
N VAL A 210 -24.17 20.90 -45.59
CA VAL A 210 -23.59 21.71 -44.50
C VAL A 210 -24.41 22.99 -44.24
N SER A 211 -25.33 23.41 -45.14
CA SER A 211 -26.14 24.63 -44.89
C SER A 211 -27.49 24.39 -44.20
N ASN A 212 -28.00 23.15 -44.17
CA ASN A 212 -29.36 22.86 -43.67
C ASN A 212 -29.42 22.06 -42.35
N PHE A 213 -28.30 21.54 -41.85
CA PHE A 213 -28.30 20.87 -40.53
C PHE A 213 -28.38 21.88 -39.36
N THR A 214 -28.05 23.15 -39.61
CA THR A 214 -28.23 24.27 -38.66
C THR A 214 -29.67 24.76 -38.57
N GLN A 215 -30.55 24.39 -39.50
CA GLN A 215 -31.94 24.86 -39.53
C GLN A 215 -32.95 23.81 -39.01
N PHE A 216 -32.58 22.52 -38.97
CA PHE A 216 -33.47 21.46 -38.45
C PHE A 216 -33.35 21.26 -36.92
N LEU A 217 -32.23 21.66 -36.31
CA LEU A 217 -32.11 21.80 -34.86
C LEU A 217 -32.50 23.24 -34.47
N GLY A 218 -33.80 23.51 -34.44
CA GLY A 218 -34.41 24.79 -34.04
C GLY A 218 -34.20 25.21 -32.57
N LYS A 219 -33.09 24.78 -31.95
CA LYS A 219 -32.47 25.46 -30.81
C LYS A 219 -30.96 25.32 -31.00
N PRO A 220 -30.18 26.41 -30.84
CA PRO A 220 -28.73 26.26 -30.79
C PRO A 220 -28.44 25.24 -29.68
N LEU A 221 -27.71 24.16 -30.00
CA LEU A 221 -26.98 23.43 -28.98
C LEU A 221 -26.13 24.49 -28.29
N LYS A 222 -26.50 24.85 -27.05
CA LYS A 222 -25.61 25.62 -26.19
C LYS A 222 -24.29 24.89 -26.25
N GLN A 223 -23.25 25.57 -26.75
CA GLN A 223 -21.90 25.11 -26.47
C GLN A 223 -21.83 24.94 -24.96
N PRO A 224 -21.33 23.80 -24.44
CA PRO A 224 -21.13 23.65 -23.02
C PRO A 224 -20.29 24.86 -22.58
N GLN A 225 -20.80 25.64 -21.63
CA GLN A 225 -19.99 26.72 -21.05
C GLN A 225 -18.72 26.09 -20.48
N GLU A 226 -17.59 26.83 -20.45
CA GLU A 226 -16.27 26.27 -20.08
C GLU A 226 -16.27 25.49 -18.75
N ASP A 227 -17.23 25.79 -17.88
CA ASP A 227 -17.61 25.13 -16.64
C ASP A 227 -18.12 23.67 -16.80
N GLU A 228 -18.77 23.29 -17.89
CA GLU A 228 -19.25 21.92 -18.15
C GLU A 228 -18.18 21.01 -18.75
N LYS A 229 -17.16 21.56 -19.43
CA LYS A 229 -16.00 20.77 -19.90
C LYS A 229 -15.14 20.32 -18.72
N ALA A 230 -14.97 21.16 -17.70
CA ALA A 230 -14.29 20.79 -16.47
C ALA A 230 -14.95 19.57 -15.80
N SER A 231 -16.29 19.56 -15.72
CA SER A 231 -17.06 18.44 -15.17
C SER A 231 -16.83 17.10 -15.89
N LEU A 232 -16.65 17.10 -17.22
CA LEU A 232 -16.41 15.89 -18.01
C LEU A 232 -14.97 15.34 -17.87
N TRP A 233 -13.97 16.23 -17.84
CA TRP A 233 -12.60 15.83 -17.54
C TRP A 233 -12.44 15.39 -16.08
N ASP A 234 -13.18 16.01 -15.15
CA ASP A 234 -13.23 15.62 -13.74
C ASP A 234 -13.95 14.28 -13.54
N THR A 235 -15.02 13.99 -14.29
CA THR A 235 -15.67 12.66 -14.24
C THR A 235 -14.82 11.57 -14.89
N MET A 236 -14.09 11.87 -15.97
CA MET A 236 -13.12 10.93 -16.56
C MET A 236 -11.88 10.72 -15.66
N ALA A 237 -11.43 11.76 -14.94
CA ALA A 237 -10.38 11.65 -13.93
C ALA A 237 -10.87 10.91 -12.66
N MET A 238 -12.12 11.09 -12.25
CA MET A 238 -12.76 10.29 -11.20
C MET A 238 -12.91 8.82 -11.62
N TYR A 239 -13.23 8.53 -12.89
CA TYR A 239 -13.30 7.15 -13.38
C TYR A 239 -11.92 6.49 -13.44
N SER A 240 -10.89 7.21 -13.92
CA SER A 240 -9.50 6.76 -13.94
C SER A 240 -8.95 6.50 -12.53
N SER A 241 -9.23 7.40 -11.58
CA SER A 241 -8.83 7.25 -10.18
C SER A 241 -9.67 6.22 -9.42
N ALA A 242 -10.93 5.98 -9.82
CA ALA A 242 -11.74 4.88 -9.32
C ALA A 242 -11.21 3.52 -9.82
N THR A 243 -10.72 3.43 -11.06
CA THR A 243 -10.08 2.21 -11.58
C THR A 243 -8.70 1.97 -10.95
N GLU A 244 -7.90 3.01 -10.71
CA GLU A 244 -6.63 2.89 -9.97
C GLU A 244 -6.87 2.54 -8.48
N ASN A 245 -7.88 3.13 -7.83
CA ASN A 245 -8.22 2.79 -6.44
C ASN A 245 -8.88 1.42 -6.31
N ALA A 246 -9.61 0.94 -7.32
CA ALA A 246 -10.10 -0.44 -7.37
C ALA A 246 -8.92 -1.42 -7.53
N SER A 247 -7.99 -1.17 -8.46
CA SER A 247 -6.77 -1.97 -8.61
C SER A 247 -5.81 -1.86 -7.42
N ARG A 248 -5.88 -0.79 -6.62
CA ARG A 248 -5.11 -0.60 -5.37
C ARG A 248 -5.79 -1.24 -4.16
N LYS A 249 -7.13 -1.25 -4.09
CA LYS A 249 -7.91 -2.00 -3.09
C LYS A 249 -7.83 -3.51 -3.31
N GLU A 250 -7.82 -3.97 -4.56
CA GLU A 250 -7.61 -5.39 -4.88
C GLU A 250 -6.20 -5.85 -4.46
N ARG A 251 -5.17 -5.03 -4.73
CA ARG A 251 -3.80 -5.26 -4.23
C ARG A 251 -3.69 -5.22 -2.70
N PHE A 252 -4.54 -4.47 -2.01
CA PHE A 252 -4.62 -4.44 -0.54
C PHE A 252 -5.44 -5.60 0.06
N ARG A 253 -6.33 -6.22 -0.73
CA ARG A 253 -7.16 -7.35 -0.32
C ARG A 253 -6.47 -8.69 -0.54
N ILE A 254 -5.57 -8.76 -1.52
CA ILE A 254 -4.66 -9.91 -1.78
C ILE A 254 -3.45 -9.90 -0.81
N GLY A 255 -3.29 -8.83 -0.02
CA GLY A 255 -2.25 -8.68 1.01
C GLY A 255 -2.74 -8.76 2.47
N ARG A 256 -3.92 -9.35 2.73
CA ARG A 256 -4.41 -9.68 4.08
C ARG A 256 -4.42 -11.17 4.32
#